data_AF-A0A507FGS3-F1
#
_entry.id   AF-A0A507FGS3-F1
#
_cell.length_a   1.000
_cell.length_b   1.000
_cell.length_c   1.000
_cell.angle_alpha   90.00
_cell.angle_beta   90.00
_cell.angle_gamma   90.00
#
_symmetry.space_group_name_H-M   'P 1'
#
loop_
_entity.id
_entity.type
_entity.pdbx_description
1 polymer ?
#
loop_
_entity_poly.entity_id
_entity_poly.type
_entity_poly.pdbx_seq_one_letter_code
_entity_poly.pdbx_strand_id
1 'polypeptide(L)'
;MGDNETYWECESCQMENTSEDTECCSCGQERPASKFAHIKVGLVLGVEAIPKTQLRAVRVSVTKGASVDDDADDKNTLTIVTNAKNVDKAGLRVVVAMAGAVVPGSSGEMIEATLFVLFESASGYALFERIQSEEIGQELEEVQKAALDLAKFGRYIKLKSFAPFKSAAHALENIMDVTEGIVNDHLKSFLELNLPKPGKKNAAQLGVGEKTLAGQIKSILGYDCVSNETVTELIRGLRLHGDKMLRQLKEGDFYRAQLGLGHAYSRAKVKFNVNRSDNMIIQAINLLDQLDKDVNTFSMRVREWYGWHFPELVKVVNDNYQYARCCKLIGNKANLTEDALPELEAILSQDAIKAKQVISAANASMGTDLSEIDFTNIEAFADRVISLTEYRTRLHGYLVSKMHQVAPNLSALIGEMVGARLISHAGSLTNLCKYPASTVQILGAEKALFRALKTRGNTPKYGLIYHSTFIGRAATKNKGRISRILANKCSIASRIDCFLEKPTSKYGEVLKAQVEERLKFYEDGSTPRKNTDVMSAVVKELGDLDDEEAPVAEKRKATDADGEKKKKKKKSKDVDADEESAAEKPKKKKKKSKGDDDE
;
A
#
# COMPACT_ATOMS: atom_id res chain seq x y z
N MET A 1 -72.28 39.53 6.90
CA MET A 1 -70.98 39.56 6.21
C MET A 1 -70.99 40.87 5.44
N GLY A 2 -70.25 41.87 5.90
CA GLY A 2 -70.12 43.13 5.17
C GLY A 2 -69.04 42.95 4.12
N ASP A 3 -69.38 43.20 2.86
CA ASP A 3 -68.43 43.21 1.75
C ASP A 3 -67.46 44.38 1.95
N ASN A 4 -66.20 44.08 2.25
CA ASN A 4 -65.14 45.08 2.24
C ASN A 4 -64.80 45.39 0.79
N GLU A 5 -65.53 46.33 0.19
CA GLU A 5 -65.13 46.94 -1.08
C GLU A 5 -63.81 47.68 -0.86
N THR A 6 -62.77 47.26 -1.59
CA THR A 6 -61.46 47.88 -1.56
C THR A 6 -61.41 49.06 -2.51
N TYR A 7 -61.05 50.24 -2.02
CA TYR A 7 -60.89 51.47 -2.82
C TYR A 7 -59.40 51.79 -3.06
N TRP A 8 -59.10 52.53 -4.13
CA TRP A 8 -57.77 53.11 -4.36
C TRP A 8 -57.87 54.60 -4.64
N GLU A 9 -56.96 55.38 -4.05
CA GLU A 9 -56.94 56.83 -4.17
C GLU A 9 -56.02 57.25 -5.32
N CYS A 10 -56.49 58.14 -6.19
CA CYS A 10 -55.66 58.66 -7.28
C CYS A 10 -54.62 59.64 -6.72
N GLU A 11 -53.32 59.40 -6.97
CA GLU A 11 -52.23 60.27 -6.47
C GLU A 11 -52.30 61.71 -6.99
N SER A 12 -53.01 61.96 -8.10
CA SER A 12 -53.07 63.26 -8.77
C SER A 12 -54.23 64.13 -8.29
N CYS A 13 -55.42 63.54 -8.07
CA CYS A 13 -56.63 64.28 -7.68
C CYS A 13 -57.22 63.85 -6.34
N GLN A 14 -56.61 62.88 -5.65
CA GLN A 14 -57.02 62.35 -4.34
C GLN A 14 -58.46 61.80 -4.29
N MET A 15 -59.03 61.46 -5.45
CA MET A 15 -60.35 60.85 -5.52
C MET A 15 -60.26 59.34 -5.27
N GLU A 16 -61.13 58.81 -4.41
CA GLU A 16 -61.29 57.37 -4.20
C GLU A 16 -62.03 56.72 -5.38
N ASN A 17 -61.44 55.67 -5.95
CA ASN A 17 -62.00 54.88 -7.04
C ASN A 17 -62.18 53.44 -6.56
N THR A 18 -63.12 52.71 -7.16
CA THR A 18 -63.35 51.31 -6.79
C THR A 18 -62.20 50.43 -7.28
N SER A 19 -62.00 49.25 -6.67
CA SER A 19 -60.95 48.33 -7.11
C SER A 19 -61.09 47.82 -8.55
N GLU A 20 -62.28 47.94 -9.14
CA GLU A 20 -62.56 47.51 -10.51
C GLU A 20 -62.14 48.57 -11.56
N ASP A 21 -62.05 49.84 -11.15
CA ASP A 21 -61.70 50.94 -12.05
C ASP A 21 -60.19 50.93 -12.39
N THR A 22 -59.88 50.87 -13.68
CA THR A 22 -58.49 50.88 -14.22
C THR A 22 -57.93 52.28 -14.42
N GLU A 23 -58.80 53.28 -14.47
CA GLU A 23 -58.48 54.70 -14.62
C GLU A 23 -59.25 55.50 -13.57
N CYS A 24 -58.69 56.61 -13.12
CA CYS A 24 -59.42 57.46 -12.17
C CYS A 24 -60.65 58.08 -12.83
N CYS A 25 -61.82 57.93 -12.20
CA CYS A 25 -63.10 58.42 -12.70
C CYS A 25 -63.15 59.95 -12.91
N SER A 26 -62.28 60.70 -12.22
CA SER A 26 -62.27 62.16 -12.29
C SER A 26 -61.24 62.75 -13.26
N CYS A 27 -60.09 62.10 -13.46
CA CYS A 27 -58.99 62.67 -14.26
C CYS A 27 -58.48 61.77 -15.39
N GLY A 28 -59.03 60.56 -15.54
CA GLY A 28 -58.64 59.61 -16.59
C GLY A 28 -57.22 59.05 -16.44
N GLN A 29 -56.59 59.25 -15.29
CA GLN A 29 -55.21 58.84 -15.05
C GLN A 29 -55.18 57.36 -14.64
N GLU A 30 -54.37 56.57 -15.32
CA GLU A 30 -54.25 55.12 -15.10
C GLU A 30 -53.84 54.80 -13.66
N ARG A 31 -54.41 53.71 -13.13
CA ARG A 31 -54.08 53.21 -11.79
C ARG A 31 -52.58 52.85 -11.73
N PRO A 32 -51.82 53.37 -10.74
CA PRO A 32 -50.39 53.08 -10.65
C PRO A 32 -50.15 51.57 -10.50
N ALA A 33 -49.29 51.02 -11.37
CA ALA A 33 -48.98 49.59 -11.39
C ALA A 33 -48.30 49.15 -10.08
N SER A 34 -49.00 48.34 -9.29
CA SER A 34 -48.51 47.79 -8.02
C SER A 34 -47.25 46.94 -8.20
N LYS A 35 -46.16 47.29 -7.49
CA LYS A 35 -45.01 46.48 -6.96
C LYS A 35 -44.51 45.19 -7.64
N PHE A 36 -44.88 44.85 -8.88
CA PHE A 36 -44.55 43.56 -9.51
C PHE A 36 -44.08 43.71 -10.96
N ALA A 37 -43.04 44.53 -11.17
CA ALA A 37 -42.46 44.79 -12.50
C ALA A 37 -41.76 43.57 -13.15
N HIS A 38 -41.66 42.42 -12.47
CA HIS A 38 -40.86 41.26 -12.91
C HIS A 38 -41.68 39.98 -13.14
N ILE A 39 -43.01 40.07 -13.12
CA ILE A 39 -43.91 38.92 -13.21
C ILE A 39 -44.75 39.00 -14.48
N LYS A 40 -44.84 37.90 -15.24
CA LYS A 40 -45.76 37.81 -16.38
C LYS A 40 -47.10 37.21 -15.92
N VAL A 41 -48.19 37.86 -16.31
CA VAL A 41 -49.56 37.36 -16.10
C VAL A 41 -49.91 36.50 -17.30
N GLY A 42 -50.30 35.24 -17.05
CA GLY A 42 -50.76 34.32 -18.07
C GLY A 42 -52.25 34.02 -17.93
N LEU A 43 -52.92 33.74 -19.04
CA LEU A 43 -54.33 33.35 -19.09
C LEU A 43 -54.44 31.83 -19.14
N VAL A 44 -55.24 31.23 -18.26
CA VAL A 44 -55.52 29.79 -18.29
C VAL A 44 -56.45 29.46 -19.46
N LEU A 45 -55.97 28.67 -20.41
CA LEU A 45 -56.73 28.18 -21.57
C LEU A 45 -57.48 26.88 -21.27
N GLY A 46 -56.96 26.03 -20.39
CA GLY A 46 -57.58 24.76 -20.05
C GLY A 46 -56.96 24.06 -18.85
N VAL A 47 -57.75 23.26 -18.15
CA VAL A 47 -57.35 22.48 -16.96
C VAL A 47 -57.72 21.02 -17.17
N GLU A 48 -56.73 20.14 -17.15
CA GLU A 48 -56.88 18.69 -17.25
C GLU A 48 -56.46 18.03 -15.92
N ALA A 49 -57.26 17.11 -15.40
CA ALA A 49 -56.90 16.34 -14.22
C ALA A 49 -55.93 15.20 -14.59
N ILE A 50 -54.81 15.07 -13.86
CA ILE A 50 -53.86 13.98 -14.11
C ILE A 50 -54.33 12.73 -13.36
N PRO A 51 -54.63 11.61 -14.06
CA PRO A 51 -55.14 10.40 -13.43
C PRO A 51 -54.21 9.89 -12.32
N LYS A 52 -54.80 9.44 -11.20
CA LYS A 52 -54.09 8.85 -10.04
C LYS A 52 -53.20 9.80 -9.22
N THR A 53 -53.27 11.11 -9.45
CA THR A 53 -52.61 12.14 -8.61
C THR A 53 -53.60 13.22 -8.19
N GLN A 54 -53.29 14.00 -7.16
CA GLN A 54 -54.05 15.22 -6.83
C GLN A 54 -53.64 16.43 -7.69
N LEU A 55 -52.85 16.20 -8.75
CA LEU A 55 -52.28 17.24 -9.59
C LEU A 55 -53.15 17.49 -10.83
N ARG A 56 -53.09 18.73 -11.32
CA ARG A 56 -53.77 19.20 -12.53
C ARG A 56 -52.76 19.76 -13.51
N ALA A 57 -52.90 19.44 -14.79
CA ALA A 57 -52.17 20.08 -15.87
C ALA A 57 -52.97 21.29 -16.37
N VAL A 58 -52.36 22.47 -16.33
CA VAL A 58 -52.98 23.74 -16.69
C VAL A 58 -52.26 24.29 -17.91
N ARG A 59 -52.96 24.50 -19.02
CA ARG A 59 -52.43 25.18 -20.20
C ARG A 59 -52.60 26.68 -20.04
N VAL A 60 -51.51 27.44 -20.16
CA VAL A 60 -51.47 28.88 -19.93
C VAL A 60 -50.85 29.59 -21.13
N SER A 61 -51.47 30.67 -21.61
CA SER A 61 -50.91 31.58 -22.61
C SER A 61 -50.22 32.76 -21.93
N VAL A 62 -49.02 33.13 -22.39
CA VAL A 62 -48.23 34.24 -21.82
C VAL A 62 -48.00 35.32 -22.88
N THR A 63 -48.96 36.25 -23.04
CA THR A 63 -48.84 37.40 -23.96
C THR A 63 -48.69 38.73 -23.21
N LYS A 64 -47.91 39.67 -23.77
CA LYS A 64 -47.74 41.03 -23.25
C LYS A 64 -48.88 41.91 -23.78
N GLY A 65 -49.96 42.07 -23.00
CA GLY A 65 -50.92 43.18 -23.14
C GLY A 65 -51.85 43.16 -24.37
N ALA A 66 -53.14 43.34 -24.09
CA ALA A 66 -54.26 43.68 -24.98
C ALA A 66 -54.79 42.64 -26.00
N SER A 67 -56.14 42.64 -26.07
CA SER A 67 -57.13 41.92 -26.90
C SER A 67 -57.18 40.38 -26.91
N VAL A 68 -58.43 39.89 -26.84
CA VAL A 68 -58.84 38.52 -27.13
C VAL A 68 -59.11 38.49 -28.63
N ASP A 69 -58.14 38.00 -29.40
CA ASP A 69 -58.34 37.57 -30.78
C ASP A 69 -57.99 36.09 -30.85
N ASP A 70 -58.90 35.30 -31.44
CA ASP A 70 -59.03 33.83 -31.32
C ASP A 70 -57.93 33.00 -32.01
N ASP A 71 -56.78 33.57 -32.37
CA ASP A 71 -55.69 32.85 -33.05
C ASP A 71 -54.35 33.01 -32.33
N ALA A 72 -54.21 32.35 -31.18
CA ALA A 72 -52.95 32.24 -30.46
C ALA A 72 -52.15 31.03 -30.97
N ASP A 73 -51.09 31.30 -31.74
CA ASP A 73 -50.07 30.32 -32.16
C ASP A 73 -49.58 29.44 -30.99
N ASP A 74 -49.49 28.13 -31.23
CA ASP A 74 -49.02 27.09 -30.28
C ASP A 74 -47.63 27.38 -29.65
N LYS A 75 -46.88 28.34 -30.19
CA LYS A 75 -45.53 28.71 -29.73
C LYS A 75 -45.48 29.48 -28.40
N ASN A 76 -46.60 30.03 -27.92
CA ASN A 76 -46.65 30.82 -26.66
C ASN A 76 -47.49 30.18 -25.55
N THR A 77 -47.82 28.89 -25.69
CA THR A 77 -48.55 28.14 -24.67
C THR A 77 -47.59 27.31 -23.79
N LEU A 78 -47.83 27.34 -22.48
CA LEU A 78 -47.06 26.59 -21.49
C LEU A 78 -48.00 25.66 -20.72
N THR A 79 -47.60 24.41 -20.50
CA THR A 79 -48.34 23.48 -19.64
C THR A 79 -47.67 23.42 -18.27
N ILE A 80 -48.41 23.77 -17.22
CA ILE A 80 -47.94 23.83 -15.84
C ILE A 80 -48.68 22.78 -15.02
N VAL A 81 -47.96 22.00 -14.20
CA VAL A 81 -48.58 21.04 -13.28
C VAL A 81 -48.72 21.68 -11.89
N THR A 82 -49.93 21.71 -11.33
CA THR A 82 -50.21 22.36 -10.03
C THR A 82 -51.17 21.53 -9.18
N ASN A 83 -51.04 21.65 -7.85
CA ASN A 83 -52.01 21.14 -6.87
C ASN A 83 -52.95 22.23 -6.33
N ALA A 84 -52.86 23.46 -6.86
CA ALA A 84 -53.64 24.60 -6.38
C ALA A 84 -55.12 24.41 -6.71
N LYS A 85 -55.97 24.42 -5.67
CA LYS A 85 -57.42 24.22 -5.80
C LYS A 85 -58.13 25.36 -6.54
N ASN A 86 -57.54 26.54 -6.54
CA ASN A 86 -58.13 27.79 -7.03
C ASN A 86 -57.92 28.00 -8.56
N VAL A 87 -57.38 26.99 -9.25
CA VAL A 87 -57.18 26.98 -10.70
C VAL A 87 -58.07 25.87 -11.28
N ASP A 88 -59.37 26.17 -11.34
CA ASP A 88 -60.43 25.22 -11.69
C ASP A 88 -61.25 25.64 -12.91
N LYS A 89 -61.02 26.83 -13.48
CA LYS A 89 -61.75 27.36 -14.63
C LYS A 89 -60.82 27.99 -15.67
N ALA A 90 -61.14 27.79 -16.95
CA ALA A 90 -60.52 28.55 -18.04
C ALA A 90 -60.90 30.04 -17.93
N GLY A 91 -59.97 30.93 -18.28
CA GLY A 91 -60.14 32.39 -18.19
C GLY A 91 -59.57 33.04 -16.92
N LEU A 92 -59.10 32.26 -15.93
CA LEU A 92 -58.39 32.79 -14.77
C LEU A 92 -57.00 33.34 -15.15
N ARG A 93 -56.66 34.52 -14.62
CA ARG A 93 -55.32 35.10 -14.75
C ARG A 93 -54.43 34.54 -13.65
N VAL A 94 -53.37 33.84 -14.05
CA VAL A 94 -52.39 33.24 -13.14
C VAL A 94 -51.04 33.91 -13.29
N VAL A 95 -50.33 34.04 -12.18
CA VAL A 95 -48.97 34.56 -12.13
C VAL A 95 -48.01 33.39 -12.41
N VAL A 96 -47.20 33.50 -13.47
CA VAL A 96 -46.24 32.45 -13.85
C VAL A 96 -44.82 32.95 -13.57
N ALA A 97 -44.16 32.28 -12.61
CA ALA A 97 -42.75 32.45 -12.31
C ALA A 97 -41.91 31.55 -13.23
N MET A 98 -40.95 32.12 -13.96
CA MET A 98 -39.98 31.33 -14.75
C MET A 98 -38.88 30.75 -13.84
N ALA A 99 -38.23 29.66 -14.25
CA ALA A 99 -37.11 29.05 -13.53
C ALA A 99 -36.03 30.12 -13.22
N GLY A 100 -35.67 30.25 -11.94
CA GLY A 100 -34.83 31.34 -11.43
C GLY A 100 -35.60 32.46 -10.69
N ALA A 101 -36.91 32.31 -10.46
CA ALA A 101 -37.71 33.26 -9.70
C ALA A 101 -37.70 32.99 -8.17
N VAL A 102 -37.53 34.07 -7.42
CA VAL A 102 -37.46 34.12 -5.95
C VAL A 102 -38.88 34.15 -5.35
N VAL A 103 -39.12 33.38 -4.28
CA VAL A 103 -40.38 33.41 -3.51
C VAL A 103 -40.09 33.76 -2.04
N PRO A 104 -40.78 34.74 -1.42
CA PRO A 104 -40.54 35.13 -0.04
C PRO A 104 -41.16 34.15 0.95
N GLY A 105 -40.40 33.76 1.97
CA GLY A 105 -40.92 33.11 3.18
C GLY A 105 -41.57 34.11 4.14
N SER A 106 -42.34 33.61 5.10
CA SER A 106 -43.21 34.37 6.01
C SER A 106 -42.51 35.34 6.99
N SER A 107 -41.20 35.54 6.87
CA SER A 107 -40.41 36.53 7.61
C SER A 107 -39.45 37.37 6.73
N GLY A 108 -39.55 37.27 5.40
CA GLY A 108 -38.78 38.13 4.50
C GLY A 108 -37.28 37.83 4.37
N GLU A 109 -36.76 36.73 4.92
CA GLU A 109 -35.36 36.30 4.71
C GLU A 109 -35.29 35.16 3.69
N MET A 110 -34.39 35.29 2.70
CA MET A 110 -34.13 34.35 1.61
C MET A 110 -33.02 33.38 1.99
N ILE A 111 -33.22 32.05 1.91
CA ILE A 111 -32.13 31.09 2.19
C ILE A 111 -32.20 29.91 1.21
N GLU A 112 -31.41 29.99 0.13
CA GLU A 112 -30.89 28.77 -0.49
C GLU A 112 -29.89 28.12 0.49
N ALA A 113 -30.02 26.82 0.71
CA ALA A 113 -29.02 26.06 1.46
C ALA A 113 -27.68 26.15 0.72
N THR A 114 -26.72 26.87 1.28
CA THR A 114 -25.37 26.95 0.70
C THR A 114 -24.71 25.58 0.82
N LEU A 115 -24.38 24.97 -0.33
CA LEU A 115 -23.70 23.68 -0.40
C LEU A 115 -22.19 23.90 -0.41
N PHE A 116 -21.52 23.41 0.62
CA PHE A 116 -20.07 23.30 0.67
C PHE A 116 -19.67 21.89 0.27
N VAL A 117 -18.57 21.72 -0.47
CA VAL A 117 -18.05 20.41 -0.87
C VAL A 117 -16.70 20.21 -0.21
N LEU A 118 -16.57 19.13 0.57
CA LEU A 118 -15.31 18.69 1.14
C LEU A 118 -14.52 17.92 0.09
N PHE A 119 -13.31 18.39 -0.19
CA PHE A 119 -12.37 17.72 -1.08
C PHE A 119 -11.14 17.28 -0.27
N GLU A 120 -10.99 15.98 -0.15
CA GLU A 120 -9.89 15.34 0.55
C GLU A 120 -8.78 15.02 -0.46
N SER A 121 -7.57 15.46 -0.17
CA SER A 121 -6.43 15.30 -1.06
C SER A 121 -5.18 14.87 -0.30
N ALA A 122 -4.17 14.36 -1.02
CA ALA A 122 -2.90 13.98 -0.41
C ALA A 122 -2.16 15.16 0.26
N SER A 123 -2.44 16.39 -0.19
CA SER A 123 -1.83 17.61 0.34
C SER A 123 -2.58 18.18 1.54
N GLY A 124 -3.84 17.80 1.77
CA GLY A 124 -4.69 18.36 2.82
C GLY A 124 -6.18 18.35 2.49
N TYR A 125 -6.97 18.99 3.36
CA TYR A 125 -8.40 19.18 3.19
C TYR A 125 -8.69 20.52 2.54
N ALA A 126 -9.55 20.52 1.52
CA ALA A 126 -10.05 21.72 0.88
C ALA A 126 -11.57 21.79 1.04
N LEU A 127 -12.07 22.98 1.36
CA LEU A 127 -13.49 23.26 1.39
C LEU A 127 -13.82 24.20 0.24
N PHE A 128 -14.74 23.75 -0.60
CA PHE A 128 -15.22 24.48 -1.75
C PHE A 128 -16.67 24.92 -1.52
N GLU A 129 -17.03 26.08 -2.03
CA GLU A 129 -18.40 26.61 -1.99
C GLU A 129 -19.00 26.56 -3.38
N ARG A 130 -20.20 25.97 -3.50
CA ARG A 130 -20.98 25.94 -4.73
C ARG A 130 -21.69 27.28 -4.90
N ILE A 131 -21.47 27.93 -6.05
CA ILE A 131 -22.09 29.22 -6.39
C ILE A 131 -23.28 29.01 -7.32
N GLN A 132 -23.13 28.10 -8.28
CA GLN A 132 -24.15 27.83 -9.28
C GLN A 132 -24.42 26.34 -9.40
N SER A 133 -25.63 26.03 -9.83
CA SER A 133 -26.26 24.73 -9.66
C SER A 133 -27.12 24.43 -10.87
N GLU A 134 -26.75 23.42 -11.66
CA GLU A 134 -27.63 22.84 -12.67
C GLU A 134 -27.84 21.36 -12.31
N GLU A 135 -29.05 21.05 -11.81
CA GLU A 135 -29.39 19.71 -11.28
C GLU A 135 -30.24 18.91 -12.27
N ILE A 136 -31.07 19.60 -13.06
CA ILE A 136 -32.01 18.97 -14.01
C ILE A 136 -31.29 18.53 -15.28
N GLY A 137 -30.26 19.28 -15.71
CA GLY A 137 -29.52 19.07 -16.96
C GLY A 137 -28.17 18.38 -16.82
N GLN A 138 -27.88 17.69 -15.71
CA GLN A 138 -26.53 17.14 -15.47
C GLN A 138 -26.07 16.15 -16.53
N GLU A 139 -27.00 15.40 -17.12
CA GLU A 139 -26.69 14.42 -18.17
C GLU A 139 -26.54 15.05 -19.56
N LEU A 140 -26.85 16.35 -19.72
CA LEU A 140 -26.67 17.04 -21.00
C LEU A 140 -25.18 17.13 -21.36
N GLU A 141 -24.86 16.80 -22.61
CA GLU A 141 -23.47 16.81 -23.08
C GLU A 141 -22.80 18.18 -22.92
N GLU A 142 -23.56 19.27 -23.04
CA GLU A 142 -23.06 20.62 -22.92
C GLU A 142 -22.56 20.91 -21.49
N VAL A 143 -23.28 20.43 -20.49
CA VAL A 143 -22.95 20.57 -19.06
C VAL A 143 -21.72 19.73 -18.72
N GLN A 144 -21.65 18.50 -19.25
CA GLN A 144 -20.48 17.63 -19.10
C GLN A 144 -19.23 18.23 -19.76
N LYS A 145 -19.35 18.80 -20.96
CA LYS A 145 -18.27 19.54 -21.63
C LYS A 145 -17.87 20.79 -20.86
N ALA A 146 -18.81 21.46 -20.19
CA ALA A 146 -18.51 22.62 -19.35
C ALA A 146 -17.72 22.25 -18.09
N ALA A 147 -17.92 21.06 -17.50
CA ALA A 147 -17.16 20.59 -16.36
C ALA A 147 -15.68 20.29 -16.72
N LEU A 148 -15.39 19.93 -17.97
CA LEU A 148 -14.02 19.70 -18.45
C LEU A 148 -13.21 21.00 -18.64
N ASP A 149 -13.88 22.13 -18.80
CA ASP A 149 -13.23 23.44 -18.97
C ASP A 149 -13.08 24.15 -17.62
N LEU A 150 -11.84 24.43 -17.21
CA LEU A 150 -11.52 25.11 -15.95
C LEU A 150 -12.24 26.45 -15.80
N ALA A 151 -12.33 27.24 -16.89
CA ALA A 151 -12.92 28.58 -16.83
C ALA A 151 -14.42 28.54 -16.57
N LYS A 152 -15.10 27.51 -17.08
CA LYS A 152 -16.52 27.27 -16.84
C LYS A 152 -16.73 26.60 -15.48
N PHE A 153 -15.94 25.59 -15.15
CA PHE A 153 -16.00 24.89 -13.86
C PHE A 153 -15.76 25.82 -12.65
N GLY A 154 -14.80 26.74 -12.75
CA GLY A 154 -14.52 27.74 -11.70
C GLY A 154 -15.63 28.77 -11.47
N ARG A 155 -16.64 28.86 -12.36
CA ARG A 155 -17.86 29.65 -12.12
C ARG A 155 -18.85 28.92 -11.22
N TYR A 156 -18.89 27.58 -11.31
CA TYR A 156 -19.76 26.74 -10.50
C TYR A 156 -19.26 26.60 -9.06
N ILE A 157 -17.94 26.54 -8.87
CA ILE A 157 -17.36 26.24 -7.57
C ILE A 157 -16.11 27.11 -7.28
N LYS A 158 -16.03 27.66 -6.07
CA LYS A 158 -14.87 28.44 -5.60
C LYS A 158 -14.27 27.85 -4.35
N LEU A 159 -12.94 27.95 -4.24
CA LEU A 159 -12.22 27.55 -3.03
C LEU A 159 -12.56 28.54 -1.90
N LYS A 160 -13.05 28.02 -0.78
CA LYS A 160 -13.31 28.80 0.44
C LYS A 160 -12.13 28.76 1.38
N SER A 161 -11.61 27.56 1.63
CA SER A 161 -10.52 27.33 2.58
C SER A 161 -9.73 26.09 2.22
N PHE A 162 -8.43 26.10 2.54
CA PHE A 162 -7.54 24.96 2.35
C PHE A 162 -6.67 24.81 3.59
N ALA A 163 -6.64 23.60 4.15
CA ALA A 163 -5.82 23.22 5.28
C ALA A 163 -4.81 22.15 4.85
N PRO A 164 -3.55 22.53 4.56
CA PRO A 164 -2.52 21.58 4.22
C PRO A 164 -2.13 20.72 5.42
N PHE A 165 -1.71 19.47 5.17
CA PHE A 165 -1.17 18.62 6.23
C PHE A 165 0.22 19.09 6.67
N LYS A 166 0.47 19.04 7.98
CA LYS A 166 1.73 19.50 8.58
C LYS A 166 2.93 18.62 8.23
N SER A 167 2.71 17.31 8.12
CA SER A 167 3.75 16.32 7.87
C SER A 167 3.20 15.10 7.13
N ALA A 168 4.09 14.28 6.56
CA ALA A 168 3.70 13.03 5.91
C ALA A 168 3.09 12.02 6.91
N ALA A 169 3.51 12.04 8.18
CA ALA A 169 2.93 11.19 9.22
C ALA A 169 1.50 11.63 9.55
N HIS A 170 1.27 12.94 9.65
CA HIS A 170 -0.07 13.49 9.83
C HIS A 170 -0.98 13.18 8.63
N ALA A 171 -0.47 13.30 7.40
CA ALA A 171 -1.21 12.92 6.21
C ALA A 171 -1.57 11.41 6.21
N LEU A 172 -0.65 10.55 6.68
CA LEU A 172 -0.85 9.11 6.79
C LEU A 172 -1.95 8.75 7.79
N GLU A 173 -1.95 9.40 8.96
CA GLU A 173 -3.00 9.23 9.98
C GLU A 173 -4.37 9.65 9.43
N ASN A 174 -4.44 10.82 8.79
CA ASN A 174 -5.68 11.34 8.23
C ASN A 174 -6.24 10.44 7.11
N ILE A 175 -5.41 9.90 6.20
CA ILE A 175 -5.91 8.97 5.17
C ILE A 175 -6.36 7.63 5.76
N MET A 176 -5.74 7.15 6.85
CA MET A 176 -6.18 5.94 7.54
C MET A 176 -7.57 6.15 8.13
N ASP A 177 -7.74 7.24 8.88
CA ASP A 177 -9.03 7.58 9.52
C ASP A 177 -10.12 7.79 8.48
N VAL A 178 -9.83 8.56 7.41
CA VAL A 178 -10.77 8.77 6.29
C VAL A 178 -11.17 7.44 5.66
N THR A 179 -10.22 6.51 5.42
CA THR A 179 -10.56 5.20 4.83
C THR A 179 -11.43 4.34 5.74
N GLU A 180 -11.32 4.52 7.06
CA GLU A 180 -12.15 3.84 8.05
C GLU A 180 -13.46 4.61 8.33
N GLY A 181 -13.63 5.78 7.73
CA GLY A 181 -14.78 6.68 7.90
C GLY A 181 -14.76 7.46 9.22
N ILE A 182 -13.64 7.49 9.94
CA ILE A 182 -13.48 8.17 11.23
C ILE A 182 -13.13 9.64 11.00
N VAL A 183 -13.75 10.54 11.77
CA VAL A 183 -13.47 11.98 11.70
C VAL A 183 -12.25 12.30 12.56
N ASN A 184 -11.10 12.54 11.91
CA ASN A 184 -9.89 13.00 12.60
C ASN A 184 -10.09 14.39 13.23
N ASP A 185 -9.43 14.68 14.35
CA ASP A 185 -9.51 15.97 15.05
C ASP A 185 -9.12 17.16 14.17
N HIS A 186 -8.20 16.96 13.21
CA HIS A 186 -7.81 17.96 12.24
C HIS A 186 -8.96 18.29 11.27
N LEU A 187 -9.67 17.28 10.77
CA LEU A 187 -10.85 17.47 9.92
C LEU A 187 -11.98 18.15 10.69
N LYS A 188 -12.20 17.74 11.94
CA LYS A 188 -13.17 18.38 12.85
C LYS A 188 -12.89 19.87 13.03
N SER A 189 -11.66 20.22 13.43
CA SER A 189 -11.24 21.61 13.63
C SER A 189 -11.37 22.43 12.34
N PHE A 190 -11.04 21.83 11.20
CA PHE A 190 -11.16 22.47 9.89
C PHE A 190 -12.62 22.77 9.52
N LEU A 191 -13.55 21.84 9.75
CA LEU A 191 -14.97 22.03 9.46
C LEU A 191 -15.59 23.08 10.39
N GLU A 192 -15.30 23.02 11.69
CA GLU A 192 -15.81 23.98 12.68
C GLU A 192 -15.34 25.43 12.41
N LEU A 193 -14.13 25.61 11.88
CA LEU A 193 -13.59 26.93 11.55
C LEU A 193 -14.24 27.55 10.29
N ASN A 194 -14.61 26.72 9.31
CA ASN A 194 -14.98 27.19 7.97
C ASN A 194 -16.48 27.10 7.66
N LEU A 195 -17.24 26.29 8.40
CA LEU A 195 -18.70 26.16 8.23
C LEU A 195 -19.46 27.02 9.26
N PRO A 196 -20.59 27.63 8.88
CA PRO A 196 -21.43 28.34 9.83
C PRO A 196 -21.98 27.37 10.89
N LYS A 197 -22.23 27.83 12.11
CA LYS A 197 -22.72 26.95 13.20
C LYS A 197 -24.01 26.25 12.78
N PRO A 198 -24.15 24.93 13.05
CA PRO A 198 -25.34 24.17 12.70
C PRO A 198 -26.55 24.74 13.45
N GLY A 199 -27.57 25.18 12.73
CA GLY A 199 -28.77 25.76 13.31
C GLY A 199 -29.96 25.77 12.36
N LYS A 200 -31.18 25.76 12.91
CA LYS A 200 -32.45 25.69 12.16
C LYS A 200 -32.69 26.84 11.16
N LYS A 201 -31.92 27.94 11.28
CA LYS A 201 -32.06 29.13 10.43
C LYS A 201 -31.07 29.18 9.27
N ASN A 202 -29.90 28.51 9.33
CA ASN A 202 -28.91 28.48 8.24
C ASN A 202 -28.57 27.03 7.91
N ALA A 203 -29.26 26.43 6.93
CA ALA A 203 -29.02 25.05 6.52
C ALA A 203 -27.82 24.98 5.56
N ALA A 204 -26.60 25.17 6.07
CA ALA A 204 -25.40 24.85 5.30
C ALA A 204 -25.30 23.32 5.14
N GLN A 205 -25.28 22.85 3.89
CA GLN A 205 -25.11 21.44 3.57
C GLN A 205 -23.65 21.14 3.24
N LEU A 206 -23.17 19.97 3.63
CA LEU A 206 -21.81 19.51 3.33
C LEU A 206 -21.84 18.30 2.37
N GLY A 207 -21.40 18.51 1.14
CA GLY A 207 -21.10 17.48 0.17
C GLY A 207 -19.85 16.70 0.58
N VAL A 208 -20.01 15.40 0.84
CA VAL A 208 -18.91 14.49 1.18
C VAL A 208 -18.93 13.33 0.19
N GLY A 209 -17.75 12.91 -0.29
CA GLY A 209 -17.65 11.83 -1.29
C GLY A 209 -18.03 10.45 -0.73
N GLU A 210 -17.74 10.19 0.55
CA GLU A 210 -18.00 8.91 1.18
C GLU A 210 -19.18 8.96 2.16
N LYS A 211 -20.08 7.96 2.05
CA LYS A 211 -21.33 7.90 2.84
C LYS A 211 -21.08 7.61 4.33
N THR A 212 -20.09 6.78 4.63
CA THR A 212 -19.67 6.41 6.01
C THR A 212 -19.16 7.64 6.75
N LEU A 213 -18.22 8.37 6.14
CA LEU A 213 -17.68 9.61 6.66
C LEU A 213 -18.77 10.69 6.81
N ALA A 214 -19.68 10.82 5.83
CA ALA A 214 -20.83 11.72 5.92
C ALA A 214 -21.70 11.42 7.16
N GLY A 215 -21.96 10.14 7.44
CA GLY A 215 -22.70 9.70 8.63
C GLY A 215 -21.99 10.08 9.92
N GLN A 216 -20.67 9.88 10.00
CA GLN A 216 -19.87 10.21 11.17
C GLN A 216 -19.78 11.73 11.40
N ILE A 217 -19.56 12.52 10.35
CA ILE A 217 -19.56 13.99 10.43
C ILE A 217 -20.92 14.50 10.94
N LYS A 218 -22.02 13.96 10.42
CA LYS A 218 -23.38 14.32 10.88
C LYS A 218 -23.59 13.97 12.35
N SER A 219 -23.10 12.81 12.79
CA SER A 219 -23.24 12.37 14.19
C SER A 219 -22.41 13.19 15.18
N ILE A 220 -21.19 13.61 14.79
CA ILE A 220 -20.23 14.29 15.68
C ILE A 220 -20.43 15.81 15.66
N LEU A 221 -20.62 16.39 14.48
CA LEU A 221 -20.65 17.86 14.27
C LEU A 221 -22.06 18.41 14.01
N GLY A 222 -23.04 17.55 13.73
CA GLY A 222 -24.43 17.99 13.50
C GLY A 222 -24.67 18.70 12.17
N TYR A 223 -23.70 18.68 11.24
CA TYR A 223 -23.88 19.19 9.88
C TYR A 223 -24.73 18.25 9.03
N ASP A 224 -25.57 18.82 8.14
CA ASP A 224 -26.32 18.01 7.19
C ASP A 224 -25.43 17.62 6.00
N CYS A 225 -24.97 16.37 6.00
CA CYS A 225 -24.08 15.86 4.97
C CYS A 225 -24.85 15.20 3.82
N VAL A 226 -24.48 15.54 2.59
CA VAL A 226 -25.08 15.05 1.34
C VAL A 226 -24.04 14.30 0.52
N SER A 227 -24.42 13.15 -0.04
CA SER A 227 -23.55 12.28 -0.86
C SER A 227 -24.31 11.79 -2.10
N ASN A 228 -24.82 12.76 -2.87
CA ASN A 228 -25.63 12.53 -4.06
C ASN A 228 -24.76 12.52 -5.34
N GLU A 229 -25.33 12.16 -6.47
CA GLU A 229 -24.66 12.16 -7.79
C GLU A 229 -24.11 13.55 -8.13
N THR A 230 -24.85 14.61 -7.78
CA THR A 230 -24.43 16.01 -7.95
C THR A 230 -23.11 16.32 -7.24
N VAL A 231 -22.95 15.86 -5.99
CA VAL A 231 -21.72 16.02 -5.20
C VAL A 231 -20.59 15.20 -5.81
N THR A 232 -20.90 14.01 -6.32
CA THR A 232 -19.91 13.13 -6.95
C THR A 232 -19.32 13.76 -8.22
N GLU A 233 -20.15 14.38 -9.05
CA GLU A 233 -19.69 15.11 -10.26
C GLU A 233 -18.91 16.37 -9.91
N LEU A 234 -19.29 17.11 -8.85
CA LEU A 234 -18.50 18.24 -8.36
C LEU A 234 -17.12 17.77 -7.85
N ILE A 235 -17.05 16.70 -7.07
CA ILE A 235 -15.78 16.11 -6.60
C ILE A 235 -14.94 15.61 -7.79
N ARG A 236 -15.58 15.06 -8.82
CA ARG A 236 -14.90 14.63 -10.06
C ARG A 236 -14.26 15.82 -10.78
N GLY A 237 -14.99 16.92 -10.97
CA GLY A 237 -14.45 18.14 -11.55
C GLY A 237 -13.33 18.75 -10.70
N LEU A 238 -13.47 18.73 -9.37
CA LEU A 238 -12.41 19.15 -8.44
C LEU A 238 -11.16 18.27 -8.55
N ARG A 239 -11.31 16.96 -8.78
CA ARG A 239 -10.17 16.06 -8.98
C ARG A 239 -9.47 16.29 -10.31
N LEU A 240 -10.22 16.65 -11.37
CA LEU A 240 -9.65 17.01 -12.67
C LEU A 240 -8.87 18.33 -12.63
N HIS A 241 -9.42 19.33 -11.96
CA HIS A 241 -8.88 20.70 -11.94
C HIS A 241 -8.09 21.06 -10.67
N GLY A 242 -7.91 20.10 -9.75
CA GLY A 242 -7.41 20.33 -8.39
C GLY A 242 -6.07 21.03 -8.32
N ASP A 243 -5.15 20.69 -9.22
CA ASP A 243 -3.81 21.30 -9.28
C ASP A 243 -3.86 22.81 -9.58
N LYS A 244 -4.83 23.26 -10.40
CA LYS A 244 -5.01 24.67 -10.78
C LYS A 244 -5.93 25.44 -9.83
N MET A 245 -6.87 24.73 -9.18
CA MET A 245 -7.83 25.31 -8.25
C MET A 245 -7.20 25.61 -6.87
N LEU A 246 -6.17 24.85 -6.48
CA LEU A 246 -5.42 25.05 -5.24
C LEU A 246 -4.22 25.97 -5.47
N ARG A 247 -4.47 27.28 -5.58
CA ARG A 247 -3.44 28.31 -5.87
C ARG A 247 -2.25 28.36 -4.89
N GLN A 248 -2.38 27.74 -3.71
CA GLN A 248 -1.33 27.70 -2.68
C GLN A 248 -0.29 26.59 -2.93
N LEU A 249 -0.55 25.66 -3.85
CA LEU A 249 0.36 24.58 -4.21
C LEU A 249 1.09 24.92 -5.52
N LYS A 250 2.36 24.50 -5.63
CA LYS A 250 3.09 24.59 -6.90
C LYS A 250 2.67 23.46 -7.82
N GLU A 251 2.73 23.71 -9.13
CA GLU A 251 2.48 22.68 -10.14
C GLU A 251 3.40 21.46 -9.91
N GLY A 252 2.80 20.27 -9.82
CA GLY A 252 3.51 19.01 -9.61
C GLY A 252 3.72 18.57 -8.16
N ASP A 253 3.50 19.45 -7.17
CA ASP A 253 3.55 19.06 -5.75
C ASP A 253 2.42 18.09 -5.40
N PHE A 254 1.25 18.25 -6.04
CA PHE A 254 0.09 17.37 -5.87
C PHE A 254 0.42 15.91 -6.20
N TYR A 255 1.09 15.66 -7.34
CA TYR A 255 1.49 14.32 -7.76
C TYR A 255 2.55 13.71 -6.84
N ARG A 256 3.53 14.51 -6.40
CA ARG A 256 4.57 14.06 -5.46
C ARG A 256 3.98 13.68 -4.10
N ALA A 257 3.04 14.48 -3.58
CA ALA A 257 2.33 14.19 -2.34
C ALA A 257 1.52 12.89 -2.47
N GLN A 258 0.83 12.68 -3.58
CA GLN A 258 0.10 11.43 -3.86
C GLN A 258 1.03 10.21 -3.89
N LEU A 259 2.18 10.30 -4.56
CA LEU A 259 3.14 9.21 -4.62
C LEU A 259 3.68 8.87 -3.21
N GLY A 260 4.06 9.90 -2.45
CA GLY A 260 4.58 9.73 -1.09
C GLY A 260 3.55 9.11 -0.14
N LEU A 261 2.32 9.63 -0.16
CA LEU A 261 1.23 9.15 0.67
C LEU A 261 0.78 7.75 0.26
N GLY A 262 0.69 7.46 -1.04
CA GLY A 262 0.34 6.12 -1.55
C GLY A 262 1.34 5.05 -1.11
N HIS A 263 2.64 5.36 -1.17
CA HIS A 263 3.67 4.47 -0.63
C HIS A 263 3.57 4.31 0.89
N ALA A 264 3.38 5.40 1.64
CA ALA A 264 3.26 5.35 3.09
C ALA A 264 2.04 4.55 3.55
N TYR A 265 0.88 4.82 2.96
CA TYR A 265 -0.37 4.12 3.21
C TYR A 265 -0.26 2.63 2.92
N SER A 266 0.27 2.27 1.75
CA SER A 266 0.44 0.86 1.37
C SER A 266 1.41 0.14 2.29
N ARG A 267 2.55 0.76 2.66
CA ARG A 267 3.51 0.17 3.60
C ARG A 267 2.90 -0.06 4.97
N ALA A 268 2.13 0.89 5.47
CA ALA A 268 1.52 0.78 6.78
C ALA A 268 0.40 -0.28 6.81
N LYS A 269 -0.44 -0.32 5.76
CA LYS A 269 -1.53 -1.31 5.63
C LYS A 269 -1.01 -2.74 5.45
N VAL A 270 0.07 -2.93 4.70
CA VAL A 270 0.71 -4.25 4.49
C VAL A 270 1.63 -4.62 5.67
N LYS A 271 1.78 -3.76 6.69
CA LYS A 271 2.74 -3.91 7.79
C LYS A 271 4.13 -4.27 7.26
N PHE A 272 4.62 -3.51 6.29
CA PHE A 272 5.91 -3.76 5.65
C PHE A 272 7.03 -3.74 6.69
N ASN A 273 7.55 -4.91 7.05
CA ASN A 273 8.56 -5.05 8.06
C ASN A 273 9.94 -4.71 7.48
N VAL A 274 10.46 -3.53 7.79
CA VAL A 274 11.79 -3.05 7.35
C VAL A 274 12.90 -4.00 7.80
N ASN A 275 12.72 -4.67 8.94
CA ASN A 275 13.72 -5.59 9.47
C ASN A 275 13.86 -6.87 8.62
N ARG A 276 12.84 -7.24 7.85
CA ARG A 276 12.82 -8.37 6.91
C ARG A 276 13.34 -8.01 5.51
N SER A 277 14.11 -6.93 5.39
CA SER A 277 14.75 -6.53 4.13
C SER A 277 15.85 -7.52 3.74
N ASP A 278 15.53 -8.41 2.80
CA ASP A 278 16.42 -9.40 2.19
C ASP A 278 17.38 -8.77 1.15
N ASN A 279 17.07 -7.59 0.62
CA ASN A 279 17.94 -6.87 -0.31
C ASN A 279 19.34 -6.61 0.29
N MET A 280 19.43 -6.29 1.58
CA MET A 280 20.74 -6.07 2.23
C MET A 280 21.63 -7.33 2.21
N ILE A 281 21.02 -8.51 2.31
CA ILE A 281 21.74 -9.79 2.24
C ILE A 281 22.27 -10.02 0.83
N ILE A 282 21.44 -9.75 -0.19
CA ILE A 282 21.80 -9.89 -1.61
C ILE A 282 22.98 -8.99 -1.97
N GLN A 283 22.93 -7.72 -1.56
CA GLN A 283 24.04 -6.79 -1.83
C GLN A 283 25.29 -7.19 -1.05
N ALA A 284 25.16 -7.60 0.22
CA ALA A 284 26.30 -7.99 1.04
C ALA A 284 27.04 -9.22 0.49
N ILE A 285 26.32 -10.26 0.03
CA ILE A 285 26.98 -11.45 -0.53
C ILE A 285 27.63 -11.17 -1.89
N ASN A 286 26.99 -10.38 -2.75
CA ASN A 286 27.57 -10.00 -4.04
C ASN A 286 28.84 -9.15 -3.84
N LEU A 287 28.81 -8.23 -2.87
CA LEU A 287 29.98 -7.45 -2.49
C LEU A 287 31.09 -8.33 -1.89
N LEU A 288 30.74 -9.29 -1.05
CA LEU A 288 31.71 -10.23 -0.46
C LEU A 288 32.39 -11.09 -1.53
N ASP A 289 31.62 -11.68 -2.45
CA ASP A 289 32.17 -12.48 -3.56
C ASP A 289 33.04 -11.63 -4.51
N GLN A 290 32.75 -10.32 -4.65
CA GLN A 290 33.59 -9.39 -5.41
C GLN A 290 34.88 -9.04 -4.65
N LEU A 291 34.78 -8.70 -3.36
CA LEU A 291 35.92 -8.42 -2.50
C LEU A 291 36.89 -9.61 -2.44
N ASP A 292 36.40 -10.85 -2.43
CA ASP A 292 37.26 -12.04 -2.43
C ASP A 292 38.17 -12.11 -3.66
N LYS A 293 37.63 -11.77 -4.84
CA LYS A 293 38.40 -11.72 -6.10
C LYS A 293 39.38 -10.55 -6.11
N ASP A 294 38.93 -9.39 -5.66
CA ASP A 294 39.71 -8.16 -5.66
C ASP A 294 40.86 -8.25 -4.67
N VAL A 295 40.61 -8.72 -3.43
CA VAL A 295 41.65 -8.96 -2.42
C VAL A 295 42.69 -9.94 -2.95
N ASN A 296 42.28 -11.04 -3.59
CA ASN A 296 43.25 -11.98 -4.16
C ASN A 296 44.06 -11.35 -5.30
N THR A 297 43.40 -10.63 -6.21
CA THR A 297 44.09 -9.98 -7.34
C THR A 297 45.07 -8.92 -6.84
N PHE A 298 44.65 -8.06 -5.92
CA PHE A 298 45.51 -7.03 -5.35
C PHE A 298 46.63 -7.64 -4.52
N SER A 299 46.38 -8.70 -3.76
CA SER A 299 47.45 -9.41 -3.02
C SER A 299 48.50 -9.99 -3.95
N MET A 300 48.09 -10.57 -5.09
CA MET A 300 49.03 -11.04 -6.10
C MET A 300 49.84 -9.89 -6.71
N ARG A 301 49.23 -8.72 -6.94
CA ARG A 301 49.95 -7.52 -7.39
C ARG A 301 50.94 -7.00 -6.35
N VAL A 302 50.59 -6.97 -5.07
CA VAL A 302 51.54 -6.62 -3.97
C VAL A 302 52.72 -7.59 -3.95
N ARG A 303 52.46 -8.90 -4.13
CA ARG A 303 53.51 -9.93 -4.19
C ARG A 303 54.46 -9.75 -5.37
N GLU A 304 53.92 -9.47 -6.56
CA GLU A 304 54.74 -9.22 -7.75
C GLU A 304 55.57 -7.93 -7.60
N TRP A 305 54.95 -6.85 -7.12
CA TRP A 305 55.59 -5.54 -7.03
C TRP A 305 56.68 -5.50 -5.95
N TYR A 306 56.37 -5.99 -4.74
CA TYR A 306 57.37 -6.08 -3.66
C TYR A 306 58.37 -7.22 -3.88
N GLY A 307 57.98 -8.26 -4.61
CA GLY A 307 58.85 -9.40 -4.94
C GLY A 307 60.06 -9.02 -5.81
N TRP A 308 60.04 -7.88 -6.50
CA TRP A 308 61.24 -7.34 -7.15
C TRP A 308 62.30 -6.88 -6.13
N HIS A 309 61.87 -6.34 -5.00
CA HIS A 309 62.75 -5.90 -3.93
C HIS A 309 63.18 -7.01 -2.97
N PHE A 310 62.23 -7.88 -2.61
CA PHE A 310 62.46 -8.98 -1.68
C PHE A 310 61.77 -10.28 -2.15
N PRO A 311 62.33 -10.99 -3.16
CA PRO A 311 61.71 -12.16 -3.78
C PRO A 311 61.58 -13.36 -2.85
N GLU A 312 62.45 -13.49 -1.85
CA GLU A 312 62.47 -14.62 -0.92
C GLU A 312 61.28 -14.60 0.04
N LEU A 313 60.70 -13.41 0.33
CA LEU A 313 59.55 -13.27 1.24
C LEU A 313 58.34 -14.07 0.77
N VAL A 314 58.12 -14.15 -0.56
CA VAL A 314 57.01 -14.90 -1.16
C VAL A 314 57.11 -16.40 -0.86
N LYS A 315 58.34 -16.93 -0.71
CA LYS A 315 58.57 -18.35 -0.40
C LYS A 315 58.37 -18.65 1.09
N VAL A 316 58.63 -17.68 1.96
CA VAL A 316 58.53 -17.84 3.42
C VAL A 316 57.09 -17.62 3.90
N VAL A 317 56.39 -16.61 3.35
CA VAL A 317 55.04 -16.21 3.78
C VAL A 317 53.99 -16.59 2.74
N ASN A 318 53.27 -17.69 3.01
CA ASN A 318 52.26 -18.22 2.10
C ASN A 318 50.92 -17.49 2.14
N ASP A 319 50.54 -16.88 3.28
CA ASP A 319 49.28 -16.17 3.40
C ASP A 319 49.35 -14.74 2.82
N ASN A 320 48.32 -14.34 2.10
CA ASN A 320 48.26 -13.06 1.39
C ASN A 320 48.13 -11.88 2.36
N TYR A 321 47.32 -12.05 3.41
CA TYR A 321 47.08 -10.98 4.39
C TYR A 321 48.32 -10.76 5.28
N GLN A 322 48.93 -11.84 5.76
CA GLN A 322 50.21 -11.76 6.47
C GLN A 322 51.31 -11.14 5.60
N TYR A 323 51.40 -11.52 4.32
CA TYR A 323 52.39 -10.95 3.40
C TYR A 323 52.25 -9.43 3.26
N ALA A 324 51.04 -8.91 3.08
CA ALA A 324 50.81 -7.48 2.99
C ALA A 324 51.19 -6.74 4.28
N ARG A 325 50.92 -7.33 5.45
CA ARG A 325 51.33 -6.78 6.76
C ARG A 325 52.84 -6.79 6.94
N CYS A 326 53.52 -7.87 6.55
CA CYS A 326 54.98 -7.95 6.57
C CYS A 326 55.61 -6.91 5.63
N CYS A 327 55.06 -6.74 4.42
CA CYS A 327 55.52 -5.73 3.47
C CYS A 327 55.49 -4.31 4.06
N LYS A 328 54.41 -3.98 4.79
CA LYS A 328 54.28 -2.70 5.48
C LYS A 328 55.32 -2.55 6.60
N LEU A 329 55.48 -3.57 7.44
CA LEU A 329 56.38 -3.50 8.59
C LEU A 329 57.86 -3.44 8.17
N ILE A 330 58.25 -4.25 7.19
CA ILE A 330 59.65 -4.37 6.75
C ILE A 330 60.07 -3.11 5.97
N GLY A 331 59.19 -2.57 5.11
CA GLY A 331 59.55 -1.48 4.22
C GLY A 331 60.75 -1.85 3.35
N ASN A 332 61.87 -1.14 3.53
CA ASN A 332 63.15 -1.46 2.88
C ASN A 332 63.90 -2.56 3.65
N LYS A 333 64.37 -3.60 2.93
CA LYS A 333 65.11 -4.73 3.52
C LYS A 333 66.36 -4.31 4.31
N ALA A 334 66.98 -3.19 3.96
CA ALA A 334 68.17 -2.68 4.64
C ALA A 334 67.89 -2.20 6.08
N ASN A 335 66.65 -1.84 6.38
CA ASN A 335 66.23 -1.35 7.70
C ASN A 335 65.78 -2.49 8.64
N LEU A 336 65.86 -3.74 8.19
CA LEU A 336 65.40 -4.88 8.96
C LEU A 336 66.46 -5.33 9.97
N THR A 337 66.27 -5.00 11.25
CA THR A 337 67.10 -5.46 12.37
C THR A 337 66.38 -6.51 13.23
N GLU A 338 67.13 -7.18 14.12
CA GLU A 338 66.57 -8.14 15.08
C GLU A 338 65.54 -7.51 16.03
N ASP A 339 65.47 -6.18 16.14
CA ASP A 339 64.48 -5.47 16.95
C ASP A 339 63.05 -5.59 16.42
N ALA A 340 62.89 -5.90 15.12
CA ALA A 340 61.59 -6.13 14.48
C ALA A 340 61.07 -7.58 14.64
N LEU A 341 61.85 -8.48 15.26
CA LEU A 341 61.41 -9.86 15.56
C LEU A 341 60.06 -9.96 16.28
N PRO A 342 59.82 -9.27 17.41
CA PRO A 342 58.58 -9.43 18.16
C PRO A 342 57.34 -9.00 17.35
N GLU A 343 57.46 -7.97 16.50
CA GLU A 343 56.37 -7.51 15.65
C GLU A 343 56.12 -8.44 14.46
N LEU A 344 57.18 -8.98 13.86
CA LEU A 344 57.07 -10.01 12.82
C LEU A 344 56.47 -11.31 13.36
N GLU A 345 56.84 -11.72 14.57
CA GLU A 345 56.24 -12.86 15.25
C GLU A 345 54.75 -12.65 15.49
N ALA A 346 54.33 -11.45 15.91
CA ALA A 346 52.92 -11.12 16.08
C ALA A 346 52.12 -11.24 14.78
N ILE A 347 52.69 -10.82 13.63
CA ILE A 347 52.04 -10.90 12.32
C ILE A 347 51.99 -12.35 11.80
N LEU A 348 53.07 -13.11 12.00
CA LEU A 348 53.22 -14.48 11.51
C LEU A 348 52.59 -15.53 12.45
N SER A 349 51.60 -15.15 13.26
CA SER A 349 50.89 -16.06 14.17
C SER A 349 51.81 -16.75 15.20
N GLN A 350 52.78 -16.00 15.74
CA GLN A 350 53.75 -16.43 16.75
C GLN A 350 54.75 -17.51 16.27
N ASP A 351 54.92 -17.68 14.96
CA ASP A 351 55.97 -18.54 14.40
C ASP A 351 57.35 -17.86 14.44
N ALA A 352 58.05 -17.99 15.57
CA ALA A 352 59.42 -17.51 15.76
C ALA A 352 60.41 -18.03 14.69
N ILE A 353 60.16 -19.25 14.18
CA ILE A 353 60.99 -19.87 13.14
C ILE A 353 60.85 -19.10 11.82
N LYS A 354 59.63 -18.74 11.42
CA LYS A 354 59.39 -18.00 10.17
C LYS A 354 59.90 -16.57 10.28
N ALA A 355 59.72 -15.91 11.42
CA ALA A 355 60.26 -14.56 11.64
C ALA A 355 61.80 -14.52 11.49
N LYS A 356 62.51 -15.47 12.10
CA LYS A 356 63.96 -15.62 11.92
C LYS A 356 64.37 -15.95 10.49
N GLN A 357 63.58 -16.80 9.81
CA GLN A 357 63.80 -17.11 8.39
C GLN A 357 63.63 -15.88 7.49
N VAL A 358 62.68 -14.98 7.79
CA VAL A 358 62.50 -13.72 7.05
C VAL A 358 63.73 -12.82 7.20
N ILE A 359 64.26 -12.66 8.42
CA ILE A 359 65.48 -11.85 8.66
C ILE A 359 66.70 -12.48 7.97
N SER A 360 66.88 -13.80 8.12
CA SER A 360 67.94 -14.52 7.43
C SER A 360 67.81 -14.41 5.91
N ALA A 361 66.60 -14.43 5.38
CA ALA A 361 66.33 -14.28 3.96
C ALA A 361 66.57 -12.85 3.48
N ALA A 362 66.30 -11.83 4.30
CA ALA A 362 66.60 -10.44 3.98
C ALA A 362 68.11 -10.20 3.88
N ASN A 363 68.88 -10.74 4.83
CA ASN A 363 70.35 -10.67 4.82
C ASN A 363 70.98 -11.41 3.63
N ALA A 364 70.33 -12.47 3.17
CA ALA A 364 70.76 -13.27 2.01
C ALA A 364 70.06 -12.87 0.69
N SER A 365 69.25 -11.80 0.70
CA SER A 365 68.38 -11.45 -0.43
C SER A 365 69.19 -10.89 -1.59
N MET A 366 68.87 -11.35 -2.80
CA MET A 366 69.43 -10.85 -4.05
C MET A 366 68.52 -9.82 -4.75
N GLY A 367 67.46 -9.36 -4.09
CA GLY A 367 66.51 -8.43 -4.69
C GLY A 367 67.08 -7.02 -4.91
N THR A 368 66.49 -6.28 -5.85
CA THR A 368 66.96 -4.94 -6.24
C THR A 368 66.53 -3.87 -5.24
N ASP A 369 67.34 -2.84 -5.03
CA ASP A 369 66.92 -1.70 -4.22
C ASP A 369 65.95 -0.80 -5.00
N LEU A 370 64.86 -0.40 -4.34
CA LEU A 370 63.83 0.47 -4.90
C LEU A 370 63.98 1.91 -4.39
N SER A 371 63.40 2.86 -5.12
CA SER A 371 63.34 4.25 -4.66
C SER A 371 62.34 4.43 -3.52
N GLU A 372 62.54 5.44 -2.67
CA GLU A 372 61.63 5.77 -1.57
C GLU A 372 60.21 6.12 -2.06
N ILE A 373 60.09 6.71 -3.25
CA ILE A 373 58.80 7.03 -3.88
C ILE A 373 58.07 5.74 -4.24
N ASP A 374 58.78 4.75 -4.78
CA ASP A 374 58.20 3.46 -5.13
C ASP A 374 57.78 2.69 -3.86
N PHE A 375 58.58 2.73 -2.80
CA PHE A 375 58.20 2.16 -1.50
C PHE A 375 56.94 2.78 -0.94
N THR A 376 56.81 4.11 -0.99
CA THR A 376 55.61 4.81 -0.51
C THR A 376 54.35 4.33 -1.25
N ASN A 377 54.46 4.10 -2.55
CA ASN A 377 53.35 3.59 -3.36
C ASN A 377 53.01 2.12 -3.04
N ILE A 378 54.03 1.27 -2.85
CA ILE A 378 53.84 -0.14 -2.47
C ILE A 378 53.23 -0.25 -1.07
N GLU A 379 53.69 0.55 -0.12
CA GLU A 379 53.15 0.60 1.24
C GLU A 379 51.69 1.05 1.24
N ALA A 380 51.36 2.14 0.52
CA ALA A 380 49.98 2.59 0.38
C ALA A 380 49.07 1.53 -0.26
N PHE A 381 49.59 0.77 -1.22
CA PHE A 381 48.85 -0.31 -1.84
C PHE A 381 48.68 -1.52 -0.90
N ALA A 382 49.71 -1.90 -0.14
CA ALA A 382 49.64 -2.93 0.88
C ALA A 382 48.61 -2.55 1.98
N ASP A 383 48.60 -1.29 2.42
CA ASP A 383 47.61 -0.76 3.35
C ASP A 383 46.18 -0.84 2.81
N ARG A 384 46.02 -0.58 1.52
CA ARG A 384 44.72 -0.74 0.88
C ARG A 384 44.27 -2.21 0.89
N VAL A 385 45.17 -3.16 0.66
CA VAL A 385 44.86 -4.60 0.72
C VAL A 385 44.52 -5.05 2.14
N ILE A 386 45.25 -4.58 3.15
CA ILE A 386 44.98 -4.88 4.57
C ILE A 386 43.58 -4.36 4.94
N SER A 387 43.28 -3.10 4.66
CA SER A 387 41.98 -2.49 4.97
C SER A 387 40.82 -3.16 4.25
N LEU A 388 41.00 -3.60 3.00
CA LEU A 388 39.99 -4.38 2.26
C LEU A 388 39.77 -5.77 2.87
N THR A 389 40.83 -6.43 3.33
CA THR A 389 40.72 -7.76 3.98
C THR A 389 40.02 -7.67 5.35
N GLU A 390 40.29 -6.61 6.10
CA GLU A 390 39.58 -6.33 7.37
C GLU A 390 38.11 -5.96 7.12
N TYR A 391 37.83 -5.15 6.10
CA TYR A 391 36.46 -4.84 5.69
C TYR A 391 35.69 -6.08 5.26
N ARG A 392 36.32 -6.99 4.50
CA ARG A 392 35.74 -8.29 4.14
C ARG A 392 35.35 -9.10 5.38
N THR A 393 36.21 -9.16 6.39
CA THR A 393 35.93 -9.87 7.64
C THR A 393 34.77 -9.25 8.41
N ARG A 394 34.71 -7.91 8.49
CA ARG A 394 33.57 -7.18 9.08
C ARG A 394 32.27 -7.42 8.31
N LEU A 395 32.32 -7.41 6.99
CA LEU A 395 31.17 -7.64 6.12
C LEU A 395 30.63 -9.08 6.27
N HIS A 396 31.52 -10.06 6.43
CA HIS A 396 31.14 -11.44 6.75
C HIS A 396 30.39 -11.52 8.09
N GLY A 397 30.91 -10.88 9.15
CA GLY A 397 30.22 -10.82 10.45
C GLY A 397 28.85 -10.14 10.36
N TYR A 398 28.75 -9.04 9.61
CA TYR A 398 27.49 -8.37 9.32
C TYR A 398 26.49 -9.30 8.62
N LEU A 399 26.93 -10.00 7.56
CA LEU A 399 26.09 -10.94 6.81
C LEU A 399 25.56 -12.06 7.70
N VAL A 400 26.39 -12.64 8.59
CA VAL A 400 25.98 -13.65 9.56
C VAL A 400 24.88 -13.09 10.47
N SER A 401 25.12 -11.95 11.11
CA SER A 401 24.12 -11.34 12.01
C SER A 401 22.79 -11.03 11.32
N LYS A 402 22.86 -10.53 10.07
CA LYS A 402 21.66 -10.18 9.30
C LYS A 402 20.91 -11.41 8.83
N MET A 403 21.62 -12.49 8.48
CA MET A 403 20.99 -13.73 8.10
C MET A 403 20.24 -14.38 9.27
N HIS A 404 20.80 -14.34 10.49
CA HIS A 404 20.08 -14.83 11.69
C HIS A 404 18.80 -14.04 11.99
N GLN A 405 18.76 -12.75 11.65
CA GLN A 405 17.54 -11.93 11.80
C GLN A 405 16.48 -12.21 10.72
N VAL A 406 16.90 -12.45 9.47
CA VAL A 406 15.98 -12.55 8.32
C VAL A 406 15.57 -14.00 8.02
N ALA A 407 16.52 -14.94 8.09
CA ALA A 407 16.33 -16.35 7.75
C ALA A 407 17.15 -17.29 8.68
N PRO A 408 16.78 -17.40 9.96
CA PRO A 408 17.49 -18.25 10.91
C PRO A 408 17.37 -19.75 10.58
N ASN A 409 16.23 -20.23 10.07
CA ASN A 409 16.07 -21.66 9.81
C ASN A 409 16.93 -22.13 8.63
N LEU A 410 17.00 -21.33 7.57
CA LEU A 410 17.87 -21.60 6.42
C LEU A 410 19.34 -21.55 6.84
N SER A 411 19.72 -20.61 7.70
CA SER A 411 21.08 -20.50 8.27
C SER A 411 21.46 -21.73 9.08
N ALA A 412 20.60 -22.15 10.01
CA ALA A 412 20.83 -23.32 10.84
C ALA A 412 20.97 -24.60 9.99
N LEU A 413 20.21 -24.70 8.89
CA LEU A 413 20.20 -25.88 8.02
C LEU A 413 21.43 -26.00 7.13
N ILE A 414 21.82 -24.97 6.36
CA ILE A 414 22.90 -25.05 5.35
C ILE A 414 24.10 -24.14 5.60
N GLY A 415 24.03 -23.27 6.61
CA GLY A 415 25.01 -22.22 6.87
C GLY A 415 24.68 -20.91 6.16
N GLU A 416 25.17 -19.82 6.74
CA GLU A 416 24.83 -18.44 6.36
C GLU A 416 25.31 -18.10 4.96
N MET A 417 26.53 -18.51 4.59
CA MET A 417 27.12 -18.19 3.29
C MET A 417 26.39 -18.88 2.12
N VAL A 418 26.06 -20.16 2.29
CA VAL A 418 25.33 -20.91 1.25
C VAL A 418 23.89 -20.42 1.17
N GLY A 419 23.25 -20.14 2.31
CA GLY A 419 21.92 -19.52 2.37
C GLY A 419 21.88 -18.17 1.65
N ALA A 420 22.86 -17.30 1.89
CA ALA A 420 22.96 -16.00 1.24
C ALA A 420 23.07 -16.11 -0.28
N ARG A 421 23.90 -17.04 -0.77
CA ARG A 421 24.03 -17.28 -2.21
C ARG A 421 22.74 -17.82 -2.83
N LEU A 422 21.99 -18.67 -2.13
CA LEU A 422 20.68 -19.13 -2.62
C LEU A 422 19.67 -17.98 -2.71
N ILE A 423 19.62 -17.10 -1.72
CA ILE A 423 18.73 -15.92 -1.73
C ILE A 423 19.14 -14.96 -2.85
N SER A 424 20.43 -14.66 -2.99
CA SER A 424 20.94 -13.77 -4.05
C SER A 424 20.64 -14.29 -5.45
N HIS A 425 20.90 -15.58 -5.71
CA HIS A 425 20.61 -16.17 -7.02
C HIS A 425 19.10 -16.31 -7.29
N ALA A 426 18.26 -16.39 -6.26
CA ALA A 426 16.80 -16.34 -6.41
C ALA A 426 16.26 -14.90 -6.59
N GLY A 427 17.05 -13.88 -6.25
CA GLY A 427 16.70 -12.46 -6.32
C GLY A 427 15.91 -11.94 -5.12
N SER A 428 15.28 -12.81 -4.33
CA SER A 428 14.65 -12.48 -3.04
C SER A 428 14.34 -13.76 -2.26
N LEU A 429 14.14 -13.63 -0.95
CA LEU A 429 13.67 -14.72 -0.09
C LEU A 429 12.26 -15.16 -0.49
N THR A 430 11.42 -14.20 -0.91
CA THR A 430 10.06 -14.46 -1.40
C THR A 430 10.02 -15.23 -2.73
N ASN A 431 11.01 -15.04 -3.61
CA ASN A 431 11.13 -15.84 -4.83
C ASN A 431 11.68 -17.23 -4.51
N LEU A 432 12.67 -17.31 -3.60
CA LEU A 432 13.22 -18.58 -3.14
C LEU A 432 12.15 -19.48 -2.50
N CYS A 433 11.21 -18.92 -1.75
CA CYS A 433 10.13 -19.70 -1.12
C CYS A 433 9.12 -20.24 -2.15
N LYS A 434 8.91 -19.52 -3.25
CA LYS A 434 8.03 -19.91 -4.36
C LYS A 434 8.67 -20.99 -5.24
N TYR A 435 9.99 -21.05 -5.33
CA TYR A 435 10.65 -22.08 -6.12
C TYR A 435 10.36 -23.49 -5.59
N PRO A 436 10.10 -24.46 -6.50
CA PRO A 436 9.99 -25.85 -6.10
C PRO A 436 11.36 -26.39 -5.71
N ALA A 437 11.37 -27.41 -4.86
CA ALA A 437 12.61 -28.02 -4.38
C ALA A 437 13.52 -28.56 -5.50
N SER A 438 12.94 -29.01 -6.62
CA SER A 438 13.69 -29.45 -7.80
C SER A 438 14.51 -28.32 -8.43
N THR A 439 13.98 -27.09 -8.46
CA THR A 439 14.70 -25.91 -8.95
C THR A 439 15.77 -25.50 -7.95
N VAL A 440 15.47 -25.51 -6.65
CA VAL A 440 16.43 -25.23 -5.58
C VAL A 440 17.63 -26.19 -5.61
N GLN A 441 17.40 -27.46 -5.97
CA GLN A 441 18.46 -28.47 -6.11
C GLN A 441 19.53 -28.09 -7.14
N ILE A 442 19.12 -27.50 -8.27
CA ILE A 442 19.99 -27.21 -9.43
C ILE A 442 20.35 -25.72 -9.56
N LEU A 443 19.91 -24.90 -8.60
CA LEU A 443 20.10 -23.46 -8.61
C LEU A 443 21.60 -23.10 -8.69
N GLY A 444 22.00 -22.29 -9.67
CA GLY A 444 23.40 -21.99 -10.00
C GLY A 444 24.11 -22.97 -10.95
N ALA A 445 23.49 -24.11 -11.30
CA ALA A 445 23.99 -25.03 -12.34
C ALA A 445 23.18 -24.93 -13.66
N GLU A 446 22.40 -23.87 -13.84
CA GLU A 446 21.47 -23.68 -14.96
C GLU A 446 22.16 -23.74 -16.32
N LYS A 447 23.33 -23.11 -16.47
CA LYS A 447 24.10 -23.17 -17.73
C LYS A 447 24.48 -24.60 -18.11
N ALA A 448 24.88 -25.41 -17.12
CA ALA A 448 25.22 -26.81 -17.34
C ALA A 448 23.97 -27.66 -17.65
N LEU A 449 22.84 -27.34 -17.01
CA LEU A 449 21.55 -27.96 -17.30
C LEU A 449 21.09 -27.69 -18.73
N PHE A 450 21.08 -26.43 -19.16
CA PHE A 450 20.67 -26.06 -20.52
C PHE A 450 21.59 -26.64 -21.59
N ARG A 451 22.90 -26.69 -21.32
CA ARG A 451 23.86 -27.38 -22.20
C ARG A 451 23.54 -28.87 -22.30
N ALA A 452 23.33 -29.56 -21.18
CA ALA A 452 22.99 -30.98 -21.16
C ALA A 452 21.67 -31.27 -21.88
N LEU A 453 20.65 -30.42 -21.70
CA LEU A 453 19.37 -30.55 -22.42
C LEU A 453 19.57 -30.39 -23.94
N LYS A 454 20.38 -29.42 -24.36
CA LYS A 454 20.68 -29.17 -25.79
C LYS A 454 21.46 -30.31 -26.42
N THR A 455 22.42 -30.89 -25.71
CA THR A 455 23.26 -31.99 -26.20
C THR A 455 22.71 -33.38 -25.86
N ARG A 456 21.49 -33.47 -25.27
CA ARG A 456 20.92 -34.70 -24.69
C ARG A 456 21.91 -35.48 -23.80
N GLY A 457 22.74 -34.75 -23.05
CA GLY A 457 23.71 -35.30 -22.11
C GLY A 457 23.17 -35.46 -20.69
N ASN A 458 24.04 -35.90 -19.78
CA ASN A 458 23.68 -36.05 -18.36
C ASN A 458 23.42 -34.69 -17.70
N THR A 459 22.26 -34.55 -17.08
CA THR A 459 21.90 -33.33 -16.34
C THR A 459 22.63 -33.22 -15.00
N PRO A 460 22.98 -32.00 -14.56
CA PRO A 460 23.60 -31.78 -13.27
C PRO A 460 22.65 -32.16 -12.12
N LYS A 461 23.19 -32.77 -11.06
CA LYS A 461 22.42 -33.24 -9.89
C LYS A 461 22.41 -32.25 -8.72
N TYR A 462 23.23 -31.21 -8.78
CA TYR A 462 23.39 -30.22 -7.71
C TYR A 462 23.91 -28.90 -8.30
N GLY A 463 23.54 -27.80 -7.68
CA GLY A 463 24.07 -26.46 -7.94
C GLY A 463 24.79 -25.90 -6.71
N LEU A 464 24.41 -24.71 -6.26
CA LEU A 464 25.02 -24.00 -5.12
C LEU A 464 25.00 -24.80 -3.81
N ILE A 465 23.98 -25.66 -3.63
CA ILE A 465 23.84 -26.51 -2.44
C ILE A 465 25.00 -27.52 -2.32
N TYR A 466 25.75 -27.79 -3.40
CA TYR A 466 26.94 -28.65 -3.36
C TYR A 466 27.99 -28.21 -2.34
N HIS A 467 28.07 -26.90 -2.06
CA HIS A 467 28.99 -26.35 -1.06
C HIS A 467 28.55 -26.59 0.39
N SER A 468 27.40 -27.22 0.62
CA SER A 468 27.00 -27.64 1.96
C SER A 468 27.88 -28.77 2.50
N THR A 469 28.14 -28.74 3.81
CA THR A 469 28.94 -29.75 4.50
C THR A 469 28.34 -31.15 4.41
N PHE A 470 27.01 -31.27 4.37
CA PHE A 470 26.30 -32.55 4.22
C PHE A 470 26.62 -33.28 2.93
N ILE A 471 26.72 -32.56 1.81
CA ILE A 471 27.03 -33.17 0.51
C ILE A 471 28.52 -33.49 0.40
N GLY A 472 29.38 -32.69 1.04
CA GLY A 472 30.81 -32.97 1.15
C GLY A 472 31.11 -34.30 1.85
N ARG A 473 30.40 -34.59 2.95
CA ARG A 473 30.54 -35.82 3.75
C ARG A 473 29.94 -37.06 3.09
N ALA A 474 28.93 -36.89 2.24
CA ALA A 474 28.22 -37.99 1.61
C ALA A 474 29.08 -38.78 0.60
N ALA A 475 28.94 -40.11 0.62
CA ALA A 475 29.52 -40.98 -0.40
C ALA A 475 29.05 -40.60 -1.82
N THR A 476 29.93 -40.71 -2.82
CA THR A 476 29.71 -40.26 -4.22
C THR A 476 28.41 -40.81 -4.83
N LYS A 477 28.06 -42.06 -4.56
CA LYS A 477 26.81 -42.69 -5.01
C LYS A 477 25.56 -42.04 -4.41
N ASN A 478 25.64 -41.55 -3.17
CA ASN A 478 24.53 -41.02 -2.39
C ASN A 478 24.40 -39.49 -2.48
N LYS A 479 25.41 -38.76 -2.98
CA LYS A 479 25.40 -37.29 -3.13
C LYS A 479 24.15 -36.76 -3.81
N GLY A 480 23.70 -37.38 -4.90
CA GLY A 480 22.49 -36.95 -5.61
C GLY A 480 21.19 -37.17 -4.82
N ARG A 481 21.12 -38.23 -4.01
CA ARG A 481 19.96 -38.52 -3.15
C ARG A 481 19.89 -37.54 -1.99
N ILE A 482 21.03 -37.24 -1.37
CA ILE A 482 21.13 -36.29 -0.25
C ILE A 482 20.87 -34.87 -0.73
N SER A 483 21.40 -34.47 -1.89
CA SER A 483 21.13 -33.16 -2.51
C SER A 483 19.62 -32.90 -2.66
N ARG A 484 18.86 -33.89 -3.14
CA ARG A 484 17.39 -33.78 -3.26
C ARG A 484 16.70 -33.61 -1.91
N ILE A 485 17.12 -34.36 -0.89
CA ILE A 485 16.55 -34.28 0.45
C ILE A 485 16.86 -32.93 1.07
N LEU A 486 18.10 -32.45 0.93
CA LEU A 486 18.52 -31.15 1.41
C LEU A 486 17.74 -30.04 0.70
N ALA A 487 17.57 -30.09 -0.62
CA ALA A 487 16.77 -29.11 -1.35
C ALA A 487 15.30 -29.07 -0.90
N ASN A 488 14.69 -30.23 -0.62
CA ASN A 488 13.34 -30.31 -0.04
C ASN A 488 13.28 -29.62 1.32
N LYS A 489 14.26 -29.86 2.19
CA LYS A 489 14.33 -29.27 3.54
C LYS A 489 14.63 -27.77 3.49
N CYS A 490 15.49 -27.33 2.58
CA CYS A 490 15.75 -25.91 2.32
C CYS A 490 14.51 -25.18 1.81
N SER A 491 13.72 -25.77 0.92
CA SER A 491 12.48 -25.17 0.42
C SER A 491 11.41 -25.05 1.52
N ILE A 492 11.36 -26.01 2.47
CA ILE A 492 10.49 -25.91 3.64
C ILE A 492 10.99 -24.82 4.59
N ALA A 493 12.29 -24.81 4.91
CA ALA A 493 12.90 -23.81 5.78
C ALA A 493 12.72 -22.39 5.24
N SER A 494 12.94 -22.18 3.93
CA SER A 494 12.77 -20.86 3.30
C SER A 494 11.33 -20.37 3.31
N ARG A 495 10.33 -21.27 3.24
CA ARG A 495 8.91 -20.92 3.39
C ARG A 495 8.58 -20.53 4.83
N ILE A 496 9.09 -21.26 5.81
CA ILE A 496 8.91 -20.91 7.22
C ILE A 496 9.55 -19.54 7.48
N ASP A 497 10.80 -19.34 7.06
CA ASP A 497 11.51 -18.07 7.21
C ASP A 497 10.87 -16.90 6.44
N CYS A 498 10.05 -17.16 5.41
CA CYS A 498 9.40 -16.12 4.60
C CYS A 498 7.97 -15.77 5.08
N PHE A 499 7.27 -16.68 5.75
CA PHE A 499 5.88 -16.45 6.17
C PHE A 499 5.69 -16.35 7.69
N LEU A 500 6.64 -16.83 8.49
CA LEU A 500 6.56 -16.69 9.95
C LEU A 500 6.76 -15.22 10.35
N GLU A 501 5.93 -14.72 11.28
CA GLU A 501 6.01 -13.32 11.75
C GLU A 501 7.19 -13.11 12.72
N LYS A 502 7.34 -14.00 13.70
CA LYS A 502 8.50 -14.06 14.61
C LYS A 502 9.45 -15.17 14.13
N PRO A 503 10.61 -14.85 13.53
CA PRO A 503 11.53 -15.87 13.05
C PRO A 503 12.18 -16.64 14.22
N THR A 504 12.24 -17.96 14.13
CA THR A 504 12.83 -18.85 15.16
C THR A 504 13.83 -19.80 14.51
N SER A 505 14.87 -20.25 15.23
CA SER A 505 15.91 -21.19 14.73
C SER A 505 15.52 -22.67 14.89
N LYS A 506 14.56 -22.96 15.79
CA LYS A 506 14.23 -24.33 16.22
C LYS A 506 13.83 -25.24 15.05
N TYR A 507 13.06 -24.73 14.08
CA TYR A 507 12.70 -25.53 12.91
C TYR A 507 13.94 -25.91 12.08
N GLY A 508 14.88 -25.00 11.89
CA GLY A 508 16.12 -25.22 11.14
C GLY A 508 17.02 -26.27 11.79
N GLU A 509 17.21 -26.20 13.10
CA GLU A 509 17.99 -27.18 13.88
C GLU A 509 17.40 -28.59 13.78
N VAL A 510 16.08 -28.67 13.84
CA VAL A 510 15.36 -29.93 13.73
C VAL A 510 15.42 -30.50 12.31
N LEU A 511 15.27 -29.65 11.29
CA LEU A 511 15.46 -30.07 9.89
C LEU A 511 16.91 -30.50 9.63
N LYS A 512 17.88 -29.87 10.26
CA LYS A 512 19.30 -30.24 10.20
C LYS A 512 19.52 -31.63 10.79
N ALA A 513 18.99 -31.89 11.98
CA ALA A 513 19.05 -33.21 12.63
C ALA A 513 18.45 -34.31 11.75
N GLN A 514 17.34 -34.04 11.06
CA GLN A 514 16.76 -35.00 10.11
C GLN A 514 17.64 -35.29 8.90
N VAL A 515 18.37 -34.28 8.39
CA VAL A 515 19.33 -34.50 7.29
C VAL A 515 20.51 -35.34 7.79
N GLU A 516 20.98 -35.11 9.02
CA GLU A 516 22.03 -35.91 9.65
C GLU A 516 21.61 -37.37 9.89
N GLU A 517 20.41 -37.60 10.43
CA GLU A 517 19.83 -38.94 10.58
C GLU A 517 19.75 -39.65 9.23
N ARG A 518 19.41 -38.91 8.17
CA ARG A 518 19.33 -39.47 6.82
C ARG A 518 20.70 -39.78 6.23
N LEU A 519 21.72 -39.01 6.57
CA LEU A 519 23.10 -39.32 6.22
C LEU A 519 23.53 -40.63 6.89
N LYS A 520 23.31 -40.75 8.20
CA LYS A 520 23.57 -41.97 8.97
C LYS A 520 22.80 -43.18 8.46
N PHE A 521 21.54 -43.01 8.04
CA PHE A 521 20.77 -44.09 7.41
C PHE A 521 21.47 -44.66 6.15
N TYR A 522 22.15 -43.83 5.37
CA TYR A 522 22.86 -44.31 4.18
C TYR A 522 24.22 -44.95 4.49
N GLU A 523 24.73 -44.76 5.70
CA GLU A 523 25.98 -45.36 6.21
C GLU A 523 25.68 -46.66 6.97
N ASP A 524 24.79 -46.58 7.97
CA ASP A 524 24.54 -47.62 8.98
C ASP A 524 23.17 -48.31 8.83
N GLY A 525 22.26 -47.78 8.00
CA GLY A 525 20.91 -48.33 7.82
C GLY A 525 19.87 -47.95 8.88
N SER A 526 20.21 -47.11 9.86
CA SER A 526 19.32 -46.67 10.95
C SER A 526 18.12 -45.85 10.46
N THR A 527 16.88 -46.28 10.71
CA THR A 527 15.68 -45.61 10.19
C THR A 527 15.51 -44.19 10.73
N PRO A 528 15.39 -43.16 9.87
CA PRO A 528 15.20 -41.77 10.32
C PRO A 528 13.78 -41.53 10.84
N ARG A 529 13.62 -40.51 11.70
CA ARG A 529 12.31 -40.11 12.24
C ARG A 529 11.40 -39.54 11.14
N LYS A 530 10.07 -39.69 11.33
CA LYS A 530 9.08 -39.12 10.40
C LYS A 530 9.01 -37.61 10.57
N ASN A 531 8.85 -36.89 9.46
CA ASN A 531 8.82 -35.43 9.46
C ASN A 531 7.61 -34.86 10.22
N THR A 532 6.46 -35.53 10.15
CA THR A 532 5.21 -35.09 10.80
C THR A 532 5.39 -34.97 12.31
N ASP A 533 5.97 -36.00 12.91
CA ASP A 533 6.04 -36.14 14.36
C ASP A 533 7.03 -35.11 14.92
N VAL A 534 8.14 -34.95 14.21
CA VAL A 534 9.20 -34.00 14.54
C VAL A 534 8.74 -32.55 14.41
N MET A 535 8.01 -32.19 13.35
CA MET A 535 7.47 -30.82 13.21
C MET A 535 6.35 -30.55 14.22
N SER A 536 5.55 -31.56 14.58
CA SER A 536 4.51 -31.42 15.61
C SER A 536 5.10 -31.15 17.00
N ALA A 537 6.28 -31.71 17.30
CA ALA A 537 6.98 -31.46 18.55
C ALA A 537 7.49 -30.02 18.64
N VAL A 538 8.04 -29.47 17.55
CA VAL A 538 8.50 -28.07 17.50
C VAL A 538 7.33 -27.09 17.65
N VAL A 539 6.17 -27.39 17.04
CA VAL A 539 4.97 -26.55 17.19
C VAL A 539 4.49 -26.55 18.64
N LYS A 540 4.51 -27.69 19.33
CA LYS A 540 4.18 -27.76 20.77
C LYS A 540 5.16 -26.93 21.61
N GLU A 541 6.46 -27.14 21.38
CA GLU A 541 7.52 -26.43 22.11
C GLU A 541 7.51 -24.92 21.89
N LEU A 542 7.03 -24.45 20.73
CA LEU A 542 6.85 -23.02 20.46
C LEU A 542 5.51 -22.47 20.97
N GLY A 543 4.44 -23.27 20.95
CA GLY A 543 3.16 -22.90 21.54
C GLY A 543 3.25 -22.72 23.05
N ASP A 544 4.01 -23.59 23.73
CA ASP A 544 4.25 -23.48 25.17
C ASP A 544 5.09 -22.23 25.54
N LEU A 545 5.83 -21.65 24.58
CA LEU A 545 6.61 -20.42 24.80
C LEU A 545 5.79 -19.14 24.57
N ASP A 546 4.82 -19.16 23.66
CA ASP A 546 3.91 -18.02 23.47
C ASP A 546 2.94 -17.86 24.67
N ASP A 547 2.63 -18.93 25.39
CA ASP A 547 1.82 -18.89 26.63
C ASP A 547 2.59 -18.32 27.84
N GLU A 548 3.92 -18.36 27.86
CA GLU A 548 4.77 -17.79 28.93
C GLU A 548 5.10 -16.30 28.72
N GLU A 549 4.93 -15.74 27.51
CA GLU A 549 5.14 -14.32 27.19
C GLU A 549 3.90 -13.42 27.39
N ALA A 550 2.77 -13.95 27.88
CA ALA A 550 1.63 -13.14 28.26
C ALA A 550 1.92 -12.38 29.58
N PRO A 551 1.83 -11.03 29.63
CA PRO A 551 2.05 -10.31 30.87
C PRO A 551 0.95 -10.70 31.88
N VAL A 552 1.40 -11.11 33.06
CA VAL A 552 0.57 -11.49 34.21
C VAL A 552 -0.33 -10.31 34.61
N ALA A 553 -1.55 -10.27 34.07
CA ALA A 553 -2.62 -9.47 34.63
C ALA A 553 -3.12 -10.16 35.91
N GLU A 554 -2.77 -9.57 37.06
CA GLU A 554 -3.23 -9.96 38.38
C GLU A 554 -4.76 -10.17 38.42
N LYS A 555 -5.21 -11.43 38.47
CA LYS A 555 -6.54 -11.77 38.99
C LYS A 555 -6.43 -11.94 40.50
N ARG A 556 -6.67 -10.86 41.24
CA ARG A 556 -6.98 -10.94 42.67
C ARG A 556 -8.30 -11.70 42.84
N LYS A 557 -8.22 -12.82 43.56
CA LYS A 557 -9.37 -13.57 44.08
C LYS A 557 -10.15 -12.69 45.06
N ALA A 558 -11.43 -12.49 44.79
CA ALA A 558 -12.42 -12.19 45.81
C ALA A 558 -13.38 -13.38 45.86
N THR A 559 -13.21 -14.19 46.90
CA THR A 559 -14.22 -15.10 47.42
C THR A 559 -15.35 -14.29 48.01
N ASP A 560 -16.60 -14.58 47.64
CA ASP A 560 -17.68 -14.70 48.62
C ASP A 560 -18.86 -15.46 47.98
N ALA A 561 -19.43 -16.32 48.81
CA ALA A 561 -20.48 -17.26 48.50
C ALA A 561 -21.86 -16.65 48.77
N ASP A 562 -22.88 -16.97 47.95
CA ASP A 562 -24.16 -17.52 48.42
C ASP A 562 -25.07 -17.98 47.25
N GLY A 563 -25.94 -18.97 47.55
CA GLY A 563 -27.19 -19.44 46.88
C GLY A 563 -27.33 -19.43 45.34
N GLU A 564 -27.84 -20.44 44.63
CA GLU A 564 -28.89 -21.39 44.99
C GLU A 564 -29.03 -22.49 43.89
N LYS A 565 -29.75 -23.57 44.24
CA LYS A 565 -29.89 -24.88 43.57
C LYS A 565 -30.66 -24.87 42.23
N LYS A 566 -30.32 -25.79 41.30
CA LYS A 566 -31.22 -26.93 40.86
C LYS A 566 -30.60 -27.90 39.81
N LYS A 567 -30.61 -29.20 40.21
CA LYS A 567 -30.73 -30.51 39.48
C LYS A 567 -30.98 -30.49 37.96
N LYS A 568 -30.39 -31.39 37.13
CA LYS A 568 -30.58 -32.87 37.00
C LYS A 568 -29.46 -33.45 36.07
N LYS A 569 -28.64 -34.48 36.43
CA LYS A 569 -28.80 -35.97 36.24
C LYS A 569 -29.42 -36.38 34.88
N LYS A 570 -28.82 -37.19 33.99
CA LYS A 570 -28.30 -38.60 34.05
C LYS A 570 -27.50 -38.87 32.74
N LYS A 571 -26.35 -39.60 32.71
CA LYS A 571 -26.16 -41.09 32.56
C LYS A 571 -26.93 -41.67 31.35
N SER A 572 -26.47 -42.59 30.50
CA SER A 572 -25.24 -43.40 30.24
C SER A 572 -25.69 -44.59 29.36
N LYS A 573 -24.83 -45.14 28.47
CA LYS A 573 -24.85 -46.54 27.93
C LYS A 573 -26.04 -46.92 27.02
N ASP A 574 -26.02 -47.90 26.11
CA ASP A 574 -25.07 -48.85 25.48
C ASP A 574 -25.89 -49.54 24.33
N VAL A 575 -25.22 -50.00 23.26
CA VAL A 575 -25.40 -51.33 22.59
C VAL A 575 -26.61 -51.64 21.64
N ASP A 576 -26.19 -51.94 20.39
CA ASP A 576 -26.56 -52.98 19.39
C ASP A 576 -27.86 -53.07 18.55
N ALA A 577 -27.59 -53.45 17.27
CA ALA A 577 -28.27 -54.42 16.38
C ALA A 577 -29.69 -54.09 15.85
N ASP A 578 -30.12 -54.40 14.63
CA ASP A 578 -29.56 -54.94 13.36
C ASP A 578 -30.70 -54.79 12.31
N GLU A 579 -30.44 -55.24 11.08
CA GLU A 579 -31.37 -55.64 9.99
C GLU A 579 -31.41 -54.84 8.68
N GLU A 580 -31.49 -55.67 7.63
CA GLU A 580 -31.04 -55.54 6.25
C GLU A 580 -32.10 -55.00 5.29
N SER A 581 -31.66 -54.56 4.10
CA SER A 581 -32.15 -55.18 2.84
C SER A 581 -31.24 -54.85 1.64
N ALA A 582 -30.92 -55.90 0.88
CA ALA A 582 -30.27 -56.03 -0.44
C ALA A 582 -30.88 -55.13 -1.55
N ALA A 583 -30.44 -55.00 -2.81
CA ALA A 583 -29.48 -55.57 -3.78
C ALA A 583 -29.30 -54.44 -4.86
N GLU A 584 -28.32 -54.35 -5.78
CA GLU A 584 -27.91 -55.29 -6.83
C GLU A 584 -26.76 -54.66 -7.67
N LYS A 585 -25.84 -55.48 -8.21
CA LYS A 585 -24.80 -55.16 -9.24
C LYS A 585 -25.06 -56.08 -10.45
N PRO A 586 -24.69 -55.75 -11.71
CA PRO A 586 -23.39 -56.24 -12.28
C PRO A 586 -22.79 -55.31 -13.39
N LYS A 587 -21.48 -55.01 -13.46
CA LYS A 587 -20.28 -55.71 -14.02
C LYS A 587 -20.26 -56.09 -15.53
N LYS A 588 -19.26 -55.49 -16.22
CA LYS A 588 -18.28 -56.00 -17.24
C LYS A 588 -18.70 -56.20 -18.72
N LYS A 589 -17.90 -55.63 -19.64
CA LYS A 589 -17.04 -56.40 -20.59
C LYS A 589 -15.98 -55.56 -21.34
N LYS A 590 -14.82 -56.20 -21.56
CA LYS A 590 -13.64 -55.79 -22.36
C LYS A 590 -13.93 -55.74 -23.88
N LYS A 591 -13.19 -54.92 -24.64
CA LYS A 591 -12.67 -55.29 -25.97
C LYS A 591 -11.44 -54.46 -26.40
N LYS A 592 -10.54 -55.13 -27.14
CA LYS A 592 -9.25 -54.71 -27.76
C LYS A 592 -9.46 -54.08 -29.15
N SER A 593 -8.56 -53.19 -29.57
CA SER A 593 -7.84 -53.11 -30.89
C SER A 593 -6.94 -51.83 -30.88
N LYS A 594 -5.62 -51.82 -31.20
CA LYS A 594 -4.96 -51.73 -32.53
C LYS A 594 -5.74 -50.81 -33.51
N GLY A 595 -5.23 -49.81 -34.23
CA GLY A 595 -3.91 -49.26 -34.62
C GLY A 595 -4.16 -48.38 -35.88
N ASP A 596 -3.22 -47.48 -36.23
CA ASP A 596 -3.11 -46.63 -37.47
C ASP A 596 -4.12 -45.47 -37.61
N ASP A 597 -3.87 -44.32 -38.24
CA ASP A 597 -2.70 -43.57 -38.79
C ASP A 597 -3.22 -42.14 -39.12
N ASP A 598 -2.30 -41.21 -39.40
CA ASP A 598 -2.44 -39.96 -40.17
C ASP A 598 -3.40 -38.82 -39.72
N GLU A 599 -2.84 -37.74 -39.16
CA GLU A 599 -2.53 -36.45 -39.84
C GLU A 599 -1.73 -35.49 -38.92
#